data_AF-A0A0R1ZM02-F1
#
_entry.id   AF-A0A0R1ZM02-F1
#
_cell.length_a   1.000
_cell.length_b   1.000
_cell.length_c   1.000
_cell.angle_alpha   90.00
_cell.angle_beta   90.00
_cell.angle_gamma   90.00
#
_symmetry.space_group_name_H-M   'P 1'
#
loop_
_entity.id
_entity.type
_entity.pdbx_description
1 polymer ?
#
loop_
_entity_poly.entity_id
_entity_poly.type
_entity_poly.pdbx_seq_one_letter_code
_entity_poly.pdbx_strand_id
1 'polypeptide(L)'
;MTEIMKRNRKKDEAAAIDMNDTLVATAERRLKDHHVASKLAAAIDNWPDAIDEMLHDGGAATSDYRAIAEGYLRDAYSLTDAELDTAVDQLVAAAHSELKANQKRFDDI
;
A
#
# COMPACT_ATOMS: atom_id res chain seq x y z
N MET A 1 29.21 7.15 12.89
CA MET A 1 28.83 6.83 11.50
C MET A 1 27.55 6.04 11.60
N THR A 2 26.40 6.70 11.45
CA THR A 2 25.11 6.02 11.38
C THR A 2 25.02 5.42 9.98
N GLU A 3 25.07 4.10 9.87
CA GLU A 3 24.73 3.42 8.62
C GLU A 3 23.32 3.84 8.24
N ILE A 4 23.18 4.71 7.24
CA ILE A 4 21.94 4.84 6.49
C ILE A 4 21.81 3.48 5.79
N MET A 5 21.11 2.53 6.42
CA MET A 5 20.87 1.20 5.85
C MET A 5 20.37 1.40 4.42
N LYS A 6 21.13 0.86 3.45
CA LYS A 6 20.78 0.95 2.03
C LYS A 6 19.48 0.17 1.83
N ARG A 7 18.36 0.89 1.75
CA ARG A 7 17.05 0.36 1.39
C ARG A 7 17.17 -0.57 0.18
N ASN A 8 16.62 -1.78 0.29
CA ASN A 8 16.64 -2.72 -0.81
C ASN A 8 15.48 -2.41 -1.74
N ARG A 9 15.75 -1.57 -2.74
CA ARG A 9 14.75 -1.09 -3.71
C ARG A 9 13.86 -2.19 -4.29
N LYS A 10 14.43 -3.36 -4.61
CA LYS A 10 13.63 -4.48 -5.17
C LYS A 10 12.66 -5.07 -4.16
N LYS A 11 13.08 -5.18 -2.89
CA LYS A 11 12.19 -5.68 -1.83
C LYS A 11 11.15 -4.66 -1.44
N ASP A 12 11.52 -3.37 -1.40
CA ASP A 12 10.58 -2.29 -1.15
C ASP A 12 9.51 -2.23 -2.26
N GLU A 13 9.91 -2.40 -3.52
CA GLU A 13 9.00 -2.46 -4.67
C GLU A 13 8.07 -3.67 -4.57
N ALA A 14 8.60 -4.86 -4.23
CA ALA A 14 7.78 -6.05 -4.00
C ALA A 14 6.76 -5.85 -2.87
N ALA A 15 7.16 -5.24 -1.75
CA ALA A 15 6.23 -4.92 -0.67
C ALA A 15 5.14 -3.94 -1.12
N ALA A 16 5.49 -2.92 -1.90
CA ALA A 16 4.54 -1.98 -2.47
C ALA A 16 3.53 -2.65 -3.43
N ILE A 17 3.97 -3.65 -4.19
CA ILE A 17 3.09 -4.48 -5.03
C ILE A 17 2.15 -5.31 -4.16
N ASP A 18 2.67 -6.02 -3.15
CA ASP A 18 1.85 -6.86 -2.26
C ASP A 18 0.78 -6.06 -1.52
N MET A 19 1.11 -4.83 -1.12
CA MET A 19 0.16 -3.88 -0.55
C MET A 19 -0.99 -3.59 -1.54
N ASN A 20 -0.66 -3.28 -2.79
CA ASN A 20 -1.64 -2.99 -3.84
C ASN A 20 -2.49 -4.21 -4.20
N ASP A 21 -1.89 -5.39 -4.35
CA ASP A 21 -2.61 -6.64 -4.63
C ASP A 21 -3.63 -6.95 -3.52
N THR A 22 -3.26 -6.72 -2.26
CA THR A 22 -4.16 -6.91 -1.11
C THR A 22 -5.33 -5.93 -1.14
N LEU A 23 -5.07 -4.65 -1.43
CA LEU A 23 -6.10 -3.62 -1.53
C LEU A 23 -7.08 -3.93 -2.67
N VAL A 24 -6.55 -4.32 -3.83
CA VAL A 24 -7.34 -4.70 -5.00
C VAL A 24 -8.22 -5.90 -4.69
N ALA A 25 -7.66 -7.00 -4.20
CA ALA A 25 -8.42 -8.20 -3.87
C ALA A 25 -9.53 -7.93 -2.82
N THR A 26 -9.26 -7.02 -1.88
CA THR A 26 -10.27 -6.57 -0.90
C THR A 26 -11.38 -5.78 -1.58
N ALA A 27 -11.02 -4.85 -2.46
CA ALA A 27 -11.96 -4.05 -3.22
C ALA A 27 -12.81 -4.90 -4.16
N GLU A 28 -12.23 -5.83 -4.91
CA GLU A 28 -12.98 -6.73 -5.79
C GLU A 28 -14.02 -7.54 -5.01
N ARG A 29 -13.62 -8.07 -3.86
CA ARG A 29 -14.51 -8.87 -3.00
C ARG A 29 -15.67 -8.04 -2.46
N ARG A 30 -15.43 -6.79 -2.08
CA ARG A 30 -16.44 -5.89 -1.51
C ARG A 30 -17.35 -5.29 -2.57
N LEU A 31 -16.78 -4.81 -3.67
CA LEU A 31 -17.50 -4.14 -4.75
C LEU A 31 -18.14 -5.11 -5.75
N LYS A 32 -17.74 -6.39 -5.74
CA LYS A 32 -18.17 -7.41 -6.72
C LYS A 32 -17.85 -7.00 -8.16
N ASP A 33 -16.68 -6.41 -8.35
CA ASP A 33 -16.18 -5.89 -9.62
C ASP A 33 -14.71 -6.33 -9.78
N HIS A 34 -14.33 -6.80 -10.97
CA HIS A 34 -12.97 -7.27 -11.29
C HIS A 34 -12.08 -6.18 -11.89
N HIS A 35 -12.62 -4.98 -12.12
CA HIS A 35 -11.88 -3.84 -12.71
C HIS A 35 -11.88 -2.66 -11.75
N VAL A 36 -11.28 -2.87 -10.57
CA VAL A 36 -11.29 -1.90 -9.46
C VAL A 36 -10.02 -1.06 -9.37
N ALA A 37 -8.93 -1.41 -10.06
CA ALA A 37 -7.66 -0.72 -9.91
C ALA A 37 -7.75 0.76 -10.32
N SER A 38 -8.50 1.07 -11.38
CA SER A 38 -8.74 2.45 -11.81
C SER A 38 -9.54 3.28 -10.80
N LYS A 39 -10.54 2.66 -10.15
CA LYS A 39 -11.35 3.29 -9.09
C LYS A 39 -10.49 3.55 -7.84
N LEU A 40 -9.68 2.57 -7.45
CA LEU A 40 -8.73 2.68 -6.35
C LEU A 40 -7.70 3.78 -6.62
N ALA A 41 -7.12 3.82 -7.81
CA ALA A 41 -6.13 4.83 -8.18
C ALA A 41 -6.68 6.26 -8.09
N ALA A 42 -7.95 6.47 -8.45
CA ALA A 42 -8.64 7.74 -8.29
C ALA A 42 -8.95 8.08 -6.82
N ALA A 43 -9.37 7.08 -6.03
CA ALA A 43 -9.68 7.28 -4.61
C ALA A 43 -8.43 7.56 -3.76
N ILE A 44 -7.26 7.03 -4.14
CA ILE A 44 -6.00 7.23 -3.41
C ILE A 44 -5.55 8.70 -3.33
N ASP A 45 -6.02 9.58 -4.23
CA ASP A 45 -5.74 11.03 -4.11
C ASP A 45 -6.29 11.64 -2.80
N ASN A 46 -7.34 11.04 -2.23
CA ASN A 46 -7.97 11.46 -0.98
C ASN A 46 -7.84 10.35 0.09
N TRP A 47 -6.69 9.68 0.14
CA TRP A 47 -6.39 8.66 1.13
C TRP A 47 -6.35 9.22 2.57
N PRO A 48 -6.82 8.47 3.59
CA PRO A 48 -7.49 7.16 3.51
C PRO A 48 -9.00 7.24 3.27
N ASP A 49 -9.60 8.43 3.46
CA ASP A 49 -11.04 8.61 3.61
C ASP A 49 -11.85 8.14 2.39
N ALA A 50 -11.40 8.46 1.17
CA ALA A 50 -12.11 8.04 -0.03
C ALA A 50 -12.06 6.53 -0.28
N ILE A 51 -11.04 5.82 0.22
CA ILE A 51 -10.97 4.37 0.15
C ILE A 51 -11.94 3.74 1.14
N ASP A 52 -11.98 4.24 2.37
CA ASP A 52 -12.95 3.78 3.37
C ASP A 52 -14.40 4.07 2.90
N GLU A 53 -14.67 5.27 2.38
CA GLU A 53 -15.97 5.62 1.82
C GLU A 53 -16.35 4.67 0.67
N MET A 54 -15.42 4.37 -0.23
CA MET A 54 -15.67 3.46 -1.35
C MET A 54 -15.94 2.02 -0.89
N LEU A 55 -15.20 1.53 0.10
CA LEU A 55 -15.26 0.13 0.55
C LEU A 55 -16.29 -0.10 1.66
N HIS A 56 -16.75 0.97 2.31
CA HIS A 56 -17.60 0.96 3.51
C HIS A 56 -17.08 -0.05 4.55
N ASP A 57 -15.80 0.05 4.89
CA ASP A 57 -15.11 -0.95 5.71
C ASP A 57 -14.62 -0.46 7.07
N GLY A 58 -14.86 0.80 7.40
CA GLY A 58 -14.45 1.42 8.65
C GLY A 58 -12.93 1.57 8.75
N GLY A 59 -12.24 1.65 7.61
CA GLY A 59 -10.79 1.77 7.50
C GLY A 59 -10.03 0.45 7.65
N ALA A 60 -10.70 -0.71 7.49
CA ALA A 60 -10.07 -2.01 7.62
C ALA A 60 -9.00 -2.22 6.54
N ALA A 61 -9.32 -1.98 5.27
CA ALA A 61 -8.37 -2.13 4.17
C ALA A 61 -7.20 -1.15 4.28
N THR A 62 -7.44 0.09 4.70
CA THR A 62 -6.38 1.10 4.85
C THR A 62 -5.47 0.79 6.04
N SER A 63 -6.02 0.17 7.10
CA SER A 63 -5.24 -0.35 8.24
C SER A 63 -4.39 -1.55 7.86
N ASP A 64 -4.96 -2.53 7.15
CA ASP A 64 -4.23 -3.70 6.65
C ASP A 64 -3.10 -3.26 5.70
N TYR A 65 -3.36 -2.29 4.83
CA TYR A 65 -2.38 -1.72 3.91
C TYR A 65 -1.16 -1.14 4.65
N ARG A 66 -1.37 -0.39 5.74
CA ARG A 66 -0.29 0.11 6.59
C ARG A 66 0.39 -1.01 7.38
N ALA A 67 -0.36 -1.99 7.87
CA ALA A 67 0.19 -3.11 8.63
C ALA A 67 1.14 -3.99 7.80
N ILE A 68 0.86 -4.18 6.50
CA ILE A 68 1.78 -4.86 5.56
C ILE A 68 3.10 -4.10 5.46
N ALA A 69 3.04 -2.78 5.27
CA ALA A 69 4.23 -1.93 5.22
C ALA A 69 5.03 -2.02 6.53
N GLU A 70 4.36 -1.90 7.67
CA GLU A 70 4.98 -1.94 8.99
C GLU A 70 5.66 -3.30 9.27
N GLY A 71 4.96 -4.41 8.98
CA GLY A 71 5.50 -5.76 9.14
C GLY A 71 6.74 -5.98 8.29
N TYR A 72 6.67 -5.63 7.00
CA TYR A 72 7.83 -5.70 6.11
C TYR A 72 9.01 -4.87 6.63
N LEU A 73 8.76 -3.61 7.01
CA LEU A 73 9.81 -2.69 7.41
C LEU A 73 10.48 -3.11 8.71
N ARG A 74 9.72 -3.64 9.68
CA ARG A 74 10.25 -4.21 10.93
C ARG A 74 11.12 -5.44 10.68
N ASP A 75 10.69 -6.31 9.78
CA ASP A 75 11.42 -7.54 9.47
C ASP A 75 12.70 -7.25 8.65
N ALA A 76 12.64 -6.27 7.75
CA ALA A 76 13.72 -5.97 6.82
C ALA A 76 14.75 -4.98 7.38
N TYR A 77 14.36 -4.11 8.33
CA TYR A 77 15.16 -3.00 8.79
C TYR A 77 15.08 -2.83 10.31
N SER A 78 16.21 -2.52 10.95
CA SER A 78 16.28 -2.26 12.40
C SER A 78 15.98 -0.78 12.70
N LEU A 79 14.75 -0.35 12.41
CA LEU A 79 14.29 1.03 12.59
C LEU A 79 13.80 1.27 14.03
N THR A 80 13.99 2.47 14.55
CA THR A 80 13.26 2.96 15.73
C THR A 80 11.79 3.23 15.38
N ASP A 81 10.91 3.36 16.38
CA ASP A 81 9.47 3.60 16.12
C ASP A 81 9.22 4.86 15.26
N ALA A 82 9.95 5.95 15.52
CA ALA A 82 9.82 7.19 14.73
C ALA A 82 10.33 7.04 13.28
N GLU A 83 11.42 6.28 13.09
CA GLU A 83 11.95 5.97 11.75
C GLU A 83 11.02 5.00 11.00
N LEU A 84 10.41 4.06 11.72
CA LEU A 84 9.44 3.11 11.18
C LEU A 84 8.20 3.83 10.67
N ASP A 85 7.60 4.72 11.46
CA ASP A 85 6.43 5.49 11.04
C ASP A 85 6.71 6.29 9.77
N THR A 86 7.87 6.96 9.72
CA THR A 86 8.31 7.71 8.54
C THR A 86 8.52 6.80 7.34
N ALA A 87 9.11 5.62 7.54
CA ALA A 87 9.36 4.65 6.48
C ALA A 87 8.06 4.01 5.96
N VAL A 88 7.07 3.77 6.84
CA VAL A 88 5.73 3.30 6.47
C VAL A 88 5.06 4.32 5.56
N ASP A 89 5.04 5.60 5.93
CA ASP A 89 4.44 6.66 5.11
C ASP A 89 5.11 6.78 3.74
N GLN A 90 6.44 6.64 3.68
CA GLN A 90 7.19 6.63 2.42
C GLN A 90 6.84 5.42 1.55
N LEU A 91 6.70 4.24 2.15
CA LEU A 91 6.36 3.02 1.42
C LEU A 91 4.90 3.05 0.92
N VAL A 92 3.98 3.57 1.73
CA VAL A 92 2.60 3.84 1.32
C VAL A 92 2.56 4.80 0.13
N ALA A 93 3.30 5.91 0.18
CA ALA A 93 3.38 6.85 -0.94
C ALA A 93 3.98 6.21 -2.21
N ALA A 94 4.98 5.34 -2.06
CA ALA A 94 5.56 4.59 -3.18
C ALA A 94 4.55 3.61 -3.78
N ALA A 95 3.81 2.88 -2.94
CA ALA A 95 2.78 1.94 -3.36
C ALA A 95 1.60 2.65 -4.06
N HIS A 96 1.18 3.82 -3.57
CA HIS A 96 0.22 4.68 -4.25
C HIS A 96 0.70 5.11 -5.65
N SER A 97 1.96 5.52 -5.77
CA SER A 97 2.55 5.87 -7.06
C SER A 97 2.60 4.68 -8.01
N GLU A 98 2.93 3.49 -7.50
CA GLU A 98 2.98 2.25 -8.28
C GLU A 98 1.59 1.87 -8.81
N LEU A 99 0.55 1.93 -7.97
CA LEU A 99 -0.82 1.66 -8.39
C LEU A 99 -1.29 2.64 -9.46
N LYS A 100 -1.03 3.94 -9.28
CA LYS A 100 -1.41 4.97 -10.27
C LYS A 100 -0.71 4.78 -11.61
N ALA A 101 0.57 4.43 -11.60
CA ALA A 101 1.37 4.25 -12.81
C ALA A 101 1.04 2.93 -13.54
N ASN A 102 0.66 1.89 -12.81
CA ASN A 102 0.56 0.52 -13.33
C ASN A 102 -0.82 -0.12 -13.15
N GLN A 103 -1.92 0.65 -13.14
CA GLN A 103 -3.30 0.17 -12.89
C GLN A 103 -3.66 -1.13 -13.61
N LYS A 104 -3.31 -1.26 -14.90
CA LYS A 104 -3.60 -2.47 -15.69
C LYS A 104 -3.00 -3.74 -15.09
N ARG A 105 -1.82 -3.67 -14.50
CA ARG A 105 -1.17 -4.80 -13.81
C ARG A 105 -2.07 -5.36 -12.72
N PHE A 106 -2.83 -4.49 -12.07
CA PHE A 106 -3.65 -4.80 -10.92
C PHE A 106 -5.11 -5.14 -11.29
N ASP A 107 -5.54 -4.94 -12.53
CA ASP A 107 -6.86 -5.40 -13.01
C ASP A 107 -6.81 -6.82 -13.61
N ASP A 108 -5.61 -7.37 -13.85
CA ASP A 108 -5.38 -8.67 -14.49
C ASP A 108 -4.99 -9.78 -13.47
N ILE A 109 -5.30 -9.61 -12.16
CA ILE A 109 -4.88 -10.51 -11.07
C ILE A 109 -5.79 -11.75 -10.94
#